data_AF-A0A3C0HRR8-F1
#
_entry.id   AF-A0A3C0HRR8-F1
#
_cell.length_a   1.000
_cell.length_b   1.000
_cell.length_c   1.000
_cell.angle_alpha   90.00
_cell.angle_beta   90.00
_cell.angle_gamma   90.00
#
_symmetry.space_group_name_H-M   'P 1'
#
loop_
_entity.id
_entity.type
_entity.pdbx_description
1 polymer ?
#
loop_
_entity_poly.entity_id
_entity_poly.type
_entity_poly.pdbx_seq_one_letter_code
_entity_poly.pdbx_strand_id
1 'polypeptide(L)'
;MTDTVDPRLQTRATELFGVRFPIVQTGMGWVAGASLVSGTANAGGLGILAAATMTFDEMVEAIDEVHERTDKPFGVNLRTDAVDIEQRVDHLISAEVKVASFAQAPRPDMVAKLKEAGLVVMPTVGARRHAEKVAEWGVDAVLCQGGEGGGHTGSVPTSLLLPQVIDAVDIPVIAAGGFHDGR
;
A
#
# COMPACT_ATOMS: atom_id res chain seq x y z
N MET A 1 -2.03 -19.57 22.26
CA MET A 1 -2.83 -19.44 21.03
C MET A 1 -2.05 -20.12 19.92
N THR A 2 -2.62 -21.09 19.24
CA THR A 2 -1.96 -21.77 18.12
C THR A 2 -1.77 -20.76 16.99
N ASP A 3 -0.53 -20.48 16.63
CA ASP A 3 -0.08 -19.52 15.61
C ASP A 3 -0.44 -19.95 14.16
N THR A 4 -1.35 -20.92 14.03
CA THR A 4 -1.77 -21.50 12.76
C THR A 4 -2.80 -20.59 12.10
N VAL A 5 -2.37 -19.87 11.06
CA VAL A 5 -3.24 -19.11 10.17
C VAL A 5 -4.05 -20.10 9.31
N ASP A 6 -5.33 -19.82 9.11
CA ASP A 6 -6.16 -20.58 8.18
C ASP A 6 -5.50 -20.57 6.77
N PRO A 7 -5.25 -21.74 6.15
CA PRO A 7 -4.61 -21.80 4.83
C PRO A 7 -5.34 -20.97 3.76
N ARG A 8 -6.64 -20.72 3.91
CA ARG A 8 -7.43 -19.87 2.99
C ARG A 8 -7.06 -18.39 3.07
N LEU A 9 -6.41 -17.96 4.15
CA LEU A 9 -5.91 -16.59 4.32
C LEU A 9 -4.46 -16.45 3.83
N GLN A 10 -3.79 -17.54 3.43
CA GLN A 10 -2.51 -17.46 2.74
C GLN A 10 -2.75 -17.16 1.27
N THR A 11 -2.24 -16.03 0.80
CA THR A 11 -2.46 -15.52 -0.56
C THR A 11 -1.16 -14.99 -1.15
N ARG A 12 -1.15 -14.70 -2.46
CA ARG A 12 -0.02 -14.00 -3.08
C ARG A 12 0.31 -12.67 -2.40
N ALA A 13 -0.65 -12.01 -1.75
CA ALA A 13 -0.42 -10.78 -1.01
C ALA A 13 0.32 -11.02 0.32
N THR A 14 0.02 -12.10 1.05
CA THR A 14 0.75 -12.41 2.29
C THR A 14 2.22 -12.72 2.00
N GLU A 15 2.48 -13.48 0.93
CA GLU A 15 3.83 -13.77 0.44
C GLU A 15 4.56 -12.51 -0.03
N LEU A 16 3.91 -11.69 -0.87
CA LEU A 16 4.50 -10.48 -1.44
C LEU A 16 4.92 -9.47 -0.35
N PHE A 17 4.04 -9.22 0.62
CA PHE A 17 4.30 -8.24 1.67
C PHE A 17 5.07 -8.82 2.86
N GLY A 18 5.14 -10.15 3.00
CA GLY A 18 5.73 -10.81 4.17
C GLY A 18 4.89 -10.67 5.44
N VAL A 19 3.55 -10.61 5.28
CA VAL A 19 2.60 -10.42 6.39
C VAL A 19 1.81 -11.69 6.65
N ARG A 20 1.19 -11.78 7.83
CA ARG A 20 0.46 -12.98 8.28
C ARG A 20 -0.95 -13.05 7.68
N PHE A 21 -1.62 -11.92 7.56
CA PHE A 21 -2.99 -11.80 7.08
C PHE A 21 -3.04 -10.89 5.86
N PRO A 22 -3.89 -11.18 4.85
CA PRO A 22 -4.04 -10.36 3.64
C PRO A 22 -4.92 -9.13 3.92
N ILE A 23 -4.64 -8.44 5.03
CA ILE A 23 -5.40 -7.28 5.52
C ILE A 23 -4.46 -6.09 5.50
N VAL A 24 -4.87 -5.04 4.80
CA VAL A 24 -4.10 -3.80 4.66
C VAL A 24 -4.85 -2.66 5.35
N GLN A 25 -4.21 -2.06 6.35
CA GLN A 25 -4.58 -0.71 6.80
C GLN A 25 -3.91 0.27 5.85
N THR A 26 -4.70 0.88 4.97
CA THR A 26 -4.17 1.82 3.96
C THR A 26 -3.92 3.22 4.54
N GLY A 27 -3.10 4.01 3.84
CA GLY A 27 -2.78 5.38 4.22
C GLY A 27 -4.04 6.25 4.37
N MET A 28 -4.23 6.80 5.57
CA MET A 28 -5.28 7.76 5.90
C MET A 28 -4.61 9.02 6.43
N GLY A 29 -4.66 10.12 5.68
CA GLY A 29 -4.04 11.40 6.07
C GLY A 29 -4.46 11.80 7.49
N TRP A 30 -3.50 12.24 8.30
CA TRP A 30 -3.67 12.61 9.72
C TRP A 30 -4.05 11.49 10.69
N VAL A 31 -4.41 10.30 10.20
CA VAL A 31 -4.89 9.17 11.04
C VAL A 31 -3.85 8.05 11.09
N ALA A 32 -3.27 7.70 9.95
CA ALA A 32 -2.31 6.60 9.83
C ALA A 32 -0.88 7.06 10.16
N GLY A 33 -0.65 7.39 11.43
CA GLY A 33 0.68 7.62 12.02
C GLY A 33 1.32 6.33 12.57
N ALA A 34 2.52 6.46 13.14
CA ALA A 34 3.36 5.33 13.55
C ALA A 34 2.67 4.34 14.51
N SER A 35 1.87 4.84 15.45
CA SER A 35 1.11 4.00 16.40
C SER A 35 0.11 3.05 15.71
N LEU A 36 -0.66 3.55 14.74
CA LEU A 36 -1.64 2.72 14.02
C LEU A 36 -0.95 1.72 13.08
N VAL A 37 0.10 2.17 12.39
CA VAL A 37 0.87 1.36 11.45
C VAL A 37 1.54 0.20 12.18
N SER A 38 2.29 0.50 13.24
CA SER A 38 2.96 -0.53 14.05
C SER A 38 1.96 -1.47 14.73
N GLY A 39 0.82 -0.96 15.22
CA GLY A 39 -0.26 -1.78 15.76
C GLY A 39 -0.81 -2.78 14.74
N THR A 40 -1.03 -2.33 13.49
CA THR A 40 -1.48 -3.20 12.39
C THR A 40 -0.43 -4.26 12.04
N ALA A 41 0.83 -3.84 11.90
CA ALA A 41 1.94 -4.73 11.56
C ALA A 41 2.15 -5.81 12.64
N ASN A 42 2.10 -5.43 13.92
CA ASN A 42 2.19 -6.34 15.06
C ASN A 42 1.00 -7.31 15.12
N ALA A 43 -0.20 -6.88 14.72
CA ALA A 43 -1.37 -7.76 14.58
C ALA A 43 -1.25 -8.74 13.39
N GLY A 44 -0.27 -8.54 12.49
CA GLY A 44 0.03 -9.42 11.37
C GLY A 44 -0.55 -8.98 10.02
N GLY A 45 -1.18 -7.80 9.94
CA GLY A 45 -1.54 -7.17 8.68
C GLY A 45 -0.42 -6.29 8.11
N LEU A 46 -0.68 -5.62 6.99
CA LEU A 46 0.19 -4.58 6.45
C LEU A 46 -0.33 -3.21 6.92
N GLY A 47 0.43 -2.52 7.78
CA GLY A 47 0.19 -1.12 8.10
C GLY A 47 0.84 -0.20 7.06
N ILE A 48 0.15 0.86 6.64
CA ILE A 48 0.69 1.86 5.70
C ILE A 48 0.62 3.25 6.31
N LEU A 49 1.79 3.87 6.50
CA LEU A 49 1.96 5.23 7.02
C LEU A 49 1.48 6.26 5.99
N ALA A 50 0.70 7.25 6.42
CA ALA A 50 0.21 8.30 5.53
C ALA A 50 1.16 9.51 5.47
N ALA A 51 2.21 9.41 4.67
CA ALA A 51 3.18 10.48 4.46
C ALA A 51 2.67 11.60 3.52
N ALA A 52 1.56 11.38 2.82
CA ALA A 52 0.94 12.34 1.91
C ALA A 52 0.60 13.71 2.52
N THR A 53 0.42 13.79 3.85
CA THR A 53 0.12 15.03 4.59
C THR A 53 1.29 15.54 5.43
N MET A 54 2.45 14.87 5.37
CA MET A 54 3.63 15.19 6.17
C MET A 54 4.63 16.01 5.36
N THR A 55 5.39 16.86 6.04
CA THR A 55 6.68 17.36 5.52
C THR A 55 7.67 16.19 5.34
N PHE A 56 8.83 16.47 4.74
CA PHE A 56 9.87 15.44 4.61
C PHE A 56 10.36 14.98 5.98
N ASP A 57 10.68 15.92 6.87
CA ASP A 57 11.22 15.63 8.20
C ASP A 57 10.21 14.86 9.07
N GLU A 58 8.93 15.26 9.07
CA GLU A 58 7.87 14.51 9.77
C GLU A 58 7.71 13.07 9.24
N MET A 59 7.93 12.85 7.93
CA MET A 59 7.88 11.51 7.36
C MET A 59 9.07 10.67 7.82
N VAL A 60 10.28 11.24 7.88
CA VAL A 60 11.49 10.57 8.39
C VAL A 60 11.26 10.16 9.84
N GLU A 61 10.88 11.11 10.70
CA GLU A 61 10.61 10.84 12.12
C GLU A 61 9.52 9.77 12.31
N ALA A 62 8.46 9.81 11.51
CA ALA A 62 7.39 8.83 11.60
C ALA A 62 7.80 7.43 11.10
N ILE A 63 8.70 7.33 10.11
CA ILE A 63 9.28 6.05 9.66
C ILE A 63 10.18 5.47 10.75
N ASP A 64 11.05 6.29 11.34
CA ASP A 64 11.93 5.90 12.45
C ASP A 64 11.11 5.39 13.64
N GLU A 65 10.02 6.11 14.01
CA GLU A 65 9.13 5.69 15.09
C GLU A 65 8.43 4.35 14.79
N VAL A 66 8.09 4.04 13.53
CA VAL A 66 7.54 2.72 13.19
C VAL A 66 8.58 1.62 13.41
N HIS A 67 9.82 1.83 12.97
CA HIS A 67 10.93 0.89 13.18
C HIS A 67 11.23 0.67 14.66
N GLU A 68 11.15 1.71 15.50
CA GLU A 68 11.29 1.57 16.95
C GLU A 68 10.19 0.71 17.60
N ARG A 69 9.00 0.65 16.99
CA ARG A 69 7.81 -0.02 17.54
C ARG A 69 7.58 -1.43 17.00
N THR A 70 8.19 -1.81 15.89
CA THR A 70 7.99 -3.13 15.27
C THR A 70 9.12 -3.52 14.32
N ASP A 71 9.49 -4.81 14.35
CA ASP A 71 10.35 -5.43 13.33
C ASP A 71 9.54 -6.02 12.15
N LYS A 72 8.22 -5.77 12.09
CA LYS A 72 7.33 -6.31 11.04
C LYS A 72 7.27 -5.37 9.84
N PRO A 73 7.09 -5.92 8.61
CA PRO A 73 7.03 -5.09 7.42
C PRO A 73 5.87 -4.11 7.46
N PHE A 74 6.13 -2.90 6.98
CA PHE A 74 5.13 -1.84 6.82
C PHE A 74 5.35 -1.10 5.49
N GLY A 75 4.35 -0.32 5.10
CA GLY A 75 4.41 0.54 3.93
C GLY A 75 4.34 2.03 4.26
N VAL A 76 4.64 2.85 3.26
CA VAL A 76 4.46 4.30 3.30
C VAL A 76 3.69 4.73 2.06
N ASN A 77 2.64 5.54 2.25
CA ASN A 77 1.83 6.09 1.17
C ASN A 77 2.29 7.50 0.81
N LEU A 78 2.67 7.67 -0.46
CA LEU A 78 3.19 8.91 -1.03
C LEU A 78 2.22 9.53 -2.03
N ARG A 79 2.38 10.83 -2.22
CA ARG A 79 1.79 11.58 -3.33
C ARG A 79 2.84 11.89 -4.36
N THR A 80 2.56 11.58 -5.62
CA THR A 80 3.54 11.76 -6.71
C THR A 80 3.73 13.22 -7.12
N ASP A 81 2.85 14.11 -6.66
CA ASP A 81 2.92 15.56 -6.87
C ASP A 81 3.58 16.32 -5.69
N ALA A 82 4.13 15.60 -4.71
CA ALA A 82 4.99 16.20 -3.70
C ALA A 82 6.26 16.79 -4.34
N VAL A 83 6.62 18.02 -3.97
CA VAL A 83 7.77 18.73 -4.55
C VAL A 83 9.11 18.04 -4.28
N ASP A 84 9.16 17.25 -3.22
CA ASP A 84 10.29 16.49 -2.68
C ASP A 84 10.16 14.98 -2.94
N ILE A 85 9.32 14.57 -3.91
CA ILE A 85 9.01 13.14 -4.13
C ILE A 85 10.24 12.26 -4.36
N GLU A 86 11.25 12.75 -5.08
CA GLU A 86 12.49 11.99 -5.32
C GLU A 86 13.24 11.73 -4.00
N GLN A 87 13.33 12.74 -3.14
CA GLN A 87 13.95 12.65 -1.83
C GLN A 87 13.20 11.67 -0.93
N ARG A 88 11.86 11.65 -1.01
CA ARG A 88 11.04 10.70 -0.26
C ARG A 88 11.26 9.27 -0.72
N VAL A 89 11.30 9.04 -2.03
CA VAL A 89 11.59 7.73 -2.62
C VAL A 89 12.96 7.23 -2.19
N ASP A 90 13.99 8.08 -2.25
CA ASP A 90 15.34 7.73 -1.78
C ASP A 90 15.35 7.39 -0.29
N HIS A 91 14.59 8.13 0.52
CA HIS A 91 14.51 7.84 1.94
C HIS A 91 13.81 6.50 2.23
N LEU A 92 12.69 6.20 1.58
CA LEU A 92 12.02 4.89 1.68
C LEU A 92 12.97 3.72 1.40
N ILE A 93 13.85 3.88 0.39
CA ILE A 93 14.88 2.89 0.06
C ILE A 93 15.90 2.78 1.20
N SER A 94 16.46 3.90 1.64
CA SER A 94 17.49 3.91 2.70
C SER A 94 16.98 3.40 4.05
N ALA A 95 15.70 3.62 4.34
CA ALA A 95 15.03 3.20 5.57
C ALA A 95 14.41 1.81 5.45
N GLU A 96 14.70 1.06 4.38
CA GLU A 96 14.26 -0.33 4.18
C GLU A 96 12.73 -0.55 4.33
N VAL A 97 11.93 0.42 3.88
CA VAL A 97 10.46 0.33 3.90
C VAL A 97 10.02 -0.80 2.97
N LYS A 98 9.11 -1.68 3.41
CA LYS A 98 8.72 -2.85 2.60
C LYS A 98 7.85 -2.48 1.40
N VAL A 99 6.90 -1.55 1.57
CA VAL A 99 5.90 -1.21 0.54
C VAL A 99 5.87 0.29 0.26
N ALA A 100 6.15 0.68 -0.98
CA ALA A 100 5.90 2.02 -1.48
C ALA A 100 4.49 2.06 -2.08
N SER A 101 3.55 2.67 -1.36
CA SER A 101 2.18 2.88 -1.82
C SER A 101 2.01 4.28 -2.39
N PHE A 102 1.15 4.45 -3.39
CA PHE A 102 0.90 5.76 -3.99
C PHE A 102 -0.58 6.09 -4.12
N ALA A 103 -0.94 7.33 -3.76
CA ALA A 103 -2.28 7.87 -3.95
C ALA A 103 -2.58 8.23 -5.42
N GLN A 104 -1.53 8.55 -6.20
CA GLN A 104 -1.59 8.77 -7.64
C GLN A 104 -0.63 7.81 -8.35
N ALA A 105 -0.82 7.57 -9.65
CA ALA A 105 0.05 6.67 -10.38
C ALA A 105 1.51 7.23 -10.43
N PRO A 106 2.53 6.47 -10.00
CA PRO A 106 3.93 6.87 -10.08
C PRO A 106 4.41 6.92 -11.53
N ARG A 107 5.62 7.41 -11.78
CA ARG A 107 6.23 7.37 -13.11
C ARG A 107 6.99 6.04 -13.31
N PRO A 108 7.16 5.53 -14.55
CA PRO A 108 7.84 4.25 -14.81
C PRO A 108 9.27 4.18 -14.25
N ASP A 109 10.03 5.27 -14.32
CA ASP A 109 11.39 5.39 -13.76
C ASP A 109 11.40 5.22 -12.23
N MET A 110 10.40 5.77 -11.56
CA MET A 110 10.23 5.65 -10.10
C MET A 110 9.84 4.22 -9.70
N VAL A 111 8.97 3.57 -10.47
CA VAL A 111 8.61 2.16 -10.28
C VAL A 111 9.85 1.29 -10.40
N ALA A 112 10.64 1.47 -11.47
CA ALA A 112 11.88 0.72 -11.69
C ALA A 112 12.87 0.90 -10.53
N LYS A 113 13.15 2.15 -10.12
CA LYS A 113 14.06 2.47 -9.02
C LYS A 113 13.68 1.80 -7.70
N LEU A 114 12.41 1.87 -7.31
CA LEU A 114 11.91 1.25 -6.07
C LEU A 114 12.03 -0.26 -6.10
N LYS A 115 11.71 -0.87 -7.25
CA LYS A 115 11.78 -2.32 -7.45
C LYS A 115 13.20 -2.85 -7.49
N GLU A 116 14.12 -2.13 -8.14
CA GLU A 116 15.56 -2.46 -8.13
C GLU A 116 16.13 -2.44 -6.71
N ALA A 117 15.60 -1.58 -5.84
CA ALA A 117 15.91 -1.53 -4.42
C ALA A 117 15.17 -2.59 -3.56
N GLY A 118 14.30 -3.41 -4.15
CA GLY A 118 13.58 -4.50 -3.48
C GLY A 118 12.28 -4.11 -2.78
N LEU A 119 11.79 -2.87 -2.96
CA LEU A 119 10.51 -2.44 -2.43
C LEU A 119 9.37 -2.98 -3.29
N VAL A 120 8.24 -3.27 -2.65
CA VAL A 120 6.99 -3.59 -3.32
C VAL A 120 6.29 -2.29 -3.69
N VAL A 121 5.98 -2.10 -4.97
CA VAL A 121 5.29 -0.90 -5.46
C VAL A 121 3.80 -1.17 -5.62
N MET A 122 2.96 -0.41 -4.90
CA MET A 122 1.50 -0.61 -4.87
C MET A 122 0.71 0.72 -5.00
N PRO A 123 0.44 1.20 -6.23
CA PRO A 123 -0.40 2.36 -6.43
C PRO A 123 -1.89 2.05 -6.23
N THR A 124 -2.66 3.08 -5.90
CA THR A 124 -4.11 3.02 -5.81
C THR A 124 -4.75 3.23 -7.19
N VAL A 125 -5.75 2.41 -7.52
CA VAL A 125 -6.47 2.45 -8.79
C VAL A 125 -7.98 2.51 -8.55
N GLY A 126 -8.65 3.42 -9.25
CA GLY A 126 -10.11 3.58 -9.24
C GLY A 126 -10.80 3.23 -10.57
N ALA A 127 -10.06 2.65 -11.52
CA ALA A 127 -10.58 2.24 -12.84
C ALA A 127 -9.71 1.13 -13.44
N ARG A 128 -10.32 0.24 -14.25
CA ARG A 128 -9.62 -0.83 -14.99
C ARG A 128 -8.40 -0.30 -15.77
N ARG A 129 -8.58 0.75 -16.57
CA ARG A 129 -7.50 1.36 -17.37
C ARG A 129 -6.31 1.86 -16.52
N HIS A 130 -6.54 2.24 -15.27
CA HIS A 130 -5.47 2.66 -14.38
C HIS A 130 -4.63 1.44 -13.96
N ALA A 131 -5.29 0.31 -13.66
CA ALA A 131 -4.64 -0.95 -13.33
C ALA A 131 -3.81 -1.50 -14.50
N GLU A 132 -4.39 -1.53 -15.71
CA GLU A 132 -3.68 -1.92 -16.94
C GLU A 132 -2.42 -1.06 -17.11
N LYS A 133 -2.55 0.26 -16.94
CA LYS A 133 -1.44 1.17 -17.17
C LYS A 133 -0.29 1.02 -16.18
N VAL A 134 -0.58 0.88 -14.89
CA VAL A 134 0.49 0.70 -13.88
C VAL A 134 1.09 -0.70 -13.95
N ALA A 135 0.32 -1.71 -14.36
CA ALA A 135 0.83 -3.06 -14.60
C ALA A 135 1.84 -3.08 -15.77
N GLU A 136 1.60 -2.32 -16.86
CA GLU A 136 2.59 -2.12 -17.94
C GLU A 136 3.93 -1.55 -17.42
N TRP A 137 3.89 -0.74 -16.37
CA TRP A 137 5.09 -0.17 -15.74
C TRP A 137 5.77 -1.14 -14.77
N GLY A 138 5.17 -2.31 -14.55
CA GLY A 138 5.73 -3.38 -13.74
C GLY A 138 5.53 -3.21 -12.25
N VAL A 139 4.48 -2.52 -11.77
CA VAL A 139 4.17 -2.50 -10.33
C VAL A 139 3.87 -3.91 -9.80
N ASP A 140 4.05 -4.12 -8.50
CA ASP A 140 3.97 -5.45 -7.89
C ASP A 140 2.56 -5.84 -7.45
N ALA A 141 1.72 -4.85 -7.11
CA ALA A 141 0.33 -5.02 -6.72
C ALA A 141 -0.45 -3.73 -7.00
N VAL A 142 -1.77 -3.77 -6.93
CA VAL A 142 -2.62 -2.58 -6.98
C VAL A 142 -3.62 -2.55 -5.84
N LEU A 143 -3.83 -1.38 -5.24
CA LEU A 143 -4.92 -1.14 -4.30
C LEU A 143 -6.15 -0.68 -5.09
N CYS A 144 -7.12 -1.56 -5.30
CA CYS A 144 -8.32 -1.33 -6.07
C CYS A 144 -9.42 -0.71 -5.18
N GLN A 145 -9.59 0.62 -5.26
CA GLN A 145 -10.51 1.36 -4.41
C GLN A 145 -11.83 1.71 -5.13
N GLY A 146 -12.93 1.13 -4.67
CA GLY A 146 -14.27 1.50 -5.11
C GLY A 146 -14.75 2.86 -4.58
N GLY A 147 -15.80 3.38 -5.19
CA GLY A 147 -16.37 4.70 -4.89
C GLY A 147 -16.90 4.87 -3.47
N GLU A 148 -17.27 3.78 -2.80
CA GLU A 148 -17.69 3.75 -1.40
C GLU A 148 -16.53 3.90 -0.39
N GLY A 149 -15.27 3.93 -0.85
CA GLY A 149 -14.13 4.21 0.00
C GLY A 149 -14.12 5.64 0.56
N GLY A 150 -13.36 5.86 1.62
CA GLY A 150 -13.12 7.20 2.16
C GLY A 150 -12.10 8.00 1.35
N GLY A 151 -12.16 9.34 1.45
CA GLY A 151 -11.20 10.24 0.80
C GLY A 151 -11.48 10.46 -0.69
N HIS A 152 -10.41 10.58 -1.49
CA HIS A 152 -10.54 10.76 -2.94
C HIS A 152 -10.76 9.41 -3.61
N THR A 153 -11.93 9.19 -4.17
CA THR A 153 -12.32 7.93 -4.82
C THR A 153 -12.72 8.13 -6.28
N GLY A 154 -12.75 7.01 -7.01
CA GLY A 154 -13.45 6.94 -8.30
C GLY A 154 -14.97 6.89 -8.12
N SER A 155 -15.71 6.82 -9.23
CA SER A 155 -17.18 6.74 -9.20
C SER A 155 -17.73 5.32 -9.31
N VAL A 156 -16.88 4.31 -9.53
CA VAL A 156 -17.30 2.92 -9.75
C VAL A 156 -17.32 2.18 -8.41
N PRO A 157 -18.45 1.55 -8.00
CA PRO A 157 -18.52 0.74 -6.79
C PRO A 157 -17.56 -0.45 -6.81
N THR A 158 -17.04 -0.89 -5.66
CA THR A 158 -16.09 -2.02 -5.58
C THR A 158 -16.64 -3.28 -6.24
N SER A 159 -17.93 -3.57 -6.06
CA SER A 159 -18.59 -4.76 -6.64
C SER A 159 -18.54 -4.82 -8.17
N LEU A 160 -18.36 -3.68 -8.84
CA LEU A 160 -18.18 -3.59 -10.28
C LEU A 160 -16.72 -3.37 -10.67
N LEU A 161 -15.98 -2.58 -9.90
CA LEU A 161 -14.59 -2.23 -10.20
C LEU A 161 -13.65 -3.43 -10.01
N LEU A 162 -13.80 -4.14 -8.89
CA LEU A 162 -12.91 -5.23 -8.50
C LEU A 162 -12.81 -6.35 -9.55
N PRO A 163 -13.92 -6.94 -10.06
CA PRO A 163 -13.81 -7.98 -11.09
C PRO A 163 -13.16 -7.45 -12.37
N GLN A 164 -13.46 -6.21 -12.78
CA GLN A 164 -12.83 -5.61 -13.97
C GLN A 164 -11.32 -5.43 -13.83
N VAL A 165 -10.83 -5.12 -12.62
CA VAL A 165 -9.40 -4.98 -12.34
C VAL A 165 -8.74 -6.37 -12.29
N ILE A 166 -9.37 -7.34 -11.62
CA ILE A 166 -8.88 -8.73 -11.55
C ILE A 166 -8.73 -9.33 -12.95
N ASP A 167 -9.71 -9.13 -13.83
CA ASP A 167 -9.66 -9.64 -15.22
C ASP A 167 -8.59 -8.97 -16.09
N ALA A 168 -8.07 -7.82 -15.67
CA ALA A 168 -7.18 -6.99 -16.47
C ALA A 168 -5.70 -7.12 -16.12
N VAL A 169 -5.36 -7.66 -14.94
CA VAL A 169 -3.97 -7.75 -14.48
C VAL A 169 -3.66 -9.07 -13.79
N ASP A 170 -2.44 -9.58 -13.99
CA ASP A 170 -1.98 -10.82 -13.35
C ASP A 170 -1.38 -10.58 -11.95
N ILE A 171 -1.13 -9.33 -11.56
CA ILE A 171 -0.57 -8.97 -10.23
C ILE A 171 -1.62 -9.03 -9.12
N PRO A 172 -1.24 -9.20 -7.84
CA PRO A 172 -2.18 -9.15 -6.72
C PRO A 172 -3.00 -7.85 -6.69
N VAL A 173 -4.30 -8.00 -6.47
CA VAL A 173 -5.26 -6.89 -6.34
C VAL A 173 -5.75 -6.85 -4.90
N ILE A 174 -5.50 -5.73 -4.21
CA ILE A 174 -5.97 -5.48 -2.85
C ILE A 174 -7.27 -4.69 -2.95
N ALA A 175 -8.39 -5.32 -2.59
CA ALA A 175 -9.69 -4.66 -2.62
C ALA A 175 -9.82 -3.63 -1.50
N ALA A 176 -10.33 -2.44 -1.82
CA ALA A 176 -10.54 -1.35 -0.86
C ALA A 176 -11.87 -0.63 -1.13
N GLY A 177 -12.50 -0.13 -0.06
CA GLY A 177 -13.82 0.50 -0.11
C GLY A 177 -14.92 -0.46 0.34
N GLY A 178 -15.64 -0.12 1.41
CA GLY A 178 -16.79 -0.88 1.90
C GLY A 178 -16.48 -2.11 2.79
N PHE A 179 -15.23 -2.58 2.86
CA PHE A 179 -14.85 -3.72 3.70
C PHE A 179 -14.67 -3.33 5.17
N HIS A 180 -15.37 -4.02 6.07
CA HIS A 180 -15.29 -3.77 7.52
C HIS A 180 -15.42 -5.04 8.38
N ASP A 181 -15.72 -6.20 7.79
CA ASP A 181 -15.76 -7.50 8.48
C ASP A 181 -15.37 -8.64 7.51
N GLY A 182 -15.52 -9.89 7.93
CA GLY A 182 -15.07 -11.08 7.19
C GLY A 182 -16.10 -11.72 6.25
N ARG A 183 -17.28 -11.13 6.03
CA ARG A 183 -18.28 -11.60 5.04
C ARG A 183 -17.84 -11.22 3.62
#